data_AF-A0A3L7U9N4-F1
#
_entry.id   AF-A0A3L7U9N4-F1
#
_cell.length_a   1.000
_cell.length_b   1.000
_cell.length_c   1.000
_cell.angle_alpha   90.00
_cell.angle_beta   90.00
_cell.angle_gamma   90.00
#
_symmetry.space_group_name_H-M   'P 1'
#
loop_
_entity.id
_entity.type
_entity.pdbx_description
1 polymer ?
#
loop_
_entity_poly.entity_id
_entity_poly.type
_entity_poly.pdbx_seq_one_letter_code
_entity_poly.pdbx_strand_id
1 'polypeptide(L)'
;MTKITHVLFDSQAVIRVSMLAIVVTVGWGLSDSIALAEELPATAKTVAGLALPNLEIRQDKNRLFFVLPEGKPLLAKITLPRLANVVKSVHWIAEDNPTMQVTSEPTEWTIEVSQCPDKTAAIIVVELDAPLELFNKTITAQPDKDSGIILLPAKYAATLGSKLRFEPQPHKNTVGYWSDEHDTAEWTFQSTAAGDYEIDILQGCGKGHGGSQVTLHVADQSLDFVVEETGHFQNFIWRTLGRVTLNAAAPKNTMSLKLIPQSKPGGAVMDVRAIRLCPKGSQRTFEPELADAKSLPSKK
;
A
#
# COMPACT_ATOMS: atom_id res chain seq x y z
N MET A 1 63.36 -16.79 2.92
CA MET A 1 64.44 -15.83 2.60
C MET A 1 64.00 -15.14 1.31
N THR A 2 63.64 -13.85 1.31
CA THR A 2 64.56 -12.71 1.34
C THR A 2 63.88 -11.45 1.91
N LYS A 3 64.74 -10.58 2.48
CA LYS A 3 64.55 -9.42 3.35
C LYS A 3 63.54 -8.33 2.90
N ILE A 4 62.82 -7.80 3.89
CA ILE A 4 62.27 -6.44 3.90
C ILE A 4 63.44 -5.46 4.06
N THR A 5 63.49 -4.40 3.25
CA THR A 5 64.49 -3.34 3.42
C THR A 5 63.85 -1.96 3.29
N HIS A 6 64.02 -1.18 4.37
CA HIS A 6 63.83 0.26 4.55
C HIS A 6 62.41 0.85 4.60
N VAL A 7 62.01 1.21 5.83
CA VAL A 7 61.09 2.32 6.12
C VAL A 7 61.95 3.54 6.45
N LEU A 8 61.79 4.63 5.69
CA LEU A 8 62.32 5.95 6.01
C LEU A 8 61.13 6.85 6.33
N PHE A 9 61.11 7.40 7.55
CA PHE A 9 60.27 8.53 7.90
C PHE A 9 61.11 9.79 7.72
N ASP A 10 60.65 10.70 6.87
CA ASP A 10 61.09 12.09 6.89
C ASP A 10 59.92 12.99 7.29
N SER A 11 60.25 13.94 8.14
CA SER A 11 59.39 14.89 8.81
C SER A 11 59.02 16.05 7.89
N GLN A 12 57.76 16.49 8.01
CA GLN A 12 57.11 17.63 7.32
C GLN A 12 56.40 17.32 6.00
N ALA A 13 55.14 16.89 6.10
CA ALA A 13 54.13 17.20 5.10
C ALA A 13 52.74 17.26 5.75
N VAL A 14 52.08 18.42 5.64
CA VAL A 14 50.66 18.59 5.95
C VAL A 14 49.86 17.74 4.97
N ILE A 15 49.18 16.70 5.44
CA ILE A 15 48.29 15.89 4.61
C ILE A 15 47.00 16.69 4.40
N ARG A 16 46.88 17.34 3.23
CA ARG A 16 45.57 17.61 2.63
C ARG A 16 45.14 16.34 1.89
N VAL A 17 44.17 15.62 2.44
CA VAL A 17 43.51 14.51 1.75
C VAL A 17 42.59 15.11 0.69
N SER A 18 43.10 15.24 -0.53
CA SER A 18 42.26 15.31 -1.73
C SER A 18 42.09 13.89 -2.23
N MET A 19 40.87 13.36 -2.18
CA MET A 19 40.52 12.08 -2.81
C MET A 19 40.87 12.14 -4.29
N LEU A 20 41.91 11.42 -4.69
CA LEU A 20 42.14 11.02 -6.08
C LEU A 20 42.27 9.50 -6.10
N ALA A 21 41.41 8.87 -6.88
CA ALA A 21 41.31 7.43 -7.02
C ALA A 21 42.67 6.80 -7.37
N ILE A 22 43.11 5.84 -6.57
CA ILE A 22 44.19 4.92 -6.94
C ILE A 22 43.52 3.67 -7.52
N VAL A 23 43.64 3.49 -8.83
CA VAL A 23 43.33 2.22 -9.49
C VAL A 23 44.57 1.34 -9.36
N VAL A 24 44.50 0.30 -8.53
CA VAL A 24 45.44 -0.81 -8.53
C VAL A 24 44.80 -1.95 -9.32
N THR A 25 45.32 -2.23 -10.52
CA THR A 25 44.95 -3.42 -11.30
C THR A 25 45.91 -4.56 -10.95
N VAL A 26 45.41 -5.57 -10.23
CA VAL A 26 46.06 -6.89 -10.14
C VAL A 26 45.00 -7.99 -10.10
N GLY A 27 45.08 -8.91 -11.06
CA GLY A 27 44.74 -10.33 -10.86
C GLY A 27 43.30 -10.75 -11.15
N TRP A 28 43.15 -11.63 -12.14
CA TRP A 28 41.92 -12.35 -12.43
C TRP A 28 41.48 -13.21 -11.24
N GLY A 29 40.32 -12.89 -10.70
CA GLY A 29 39.58 -13.66 -9.70
C GLY A 29 38.15 -13.14 -9.69
N LEU A 30 37.18 -14.05 -9.71
CA LEU A 30 35.74 -13.80 -9.73
C LEU A 30 35.37 -12.51 -8.99
N SER A 31 34.94 -11.48 -9.73
CA SER A 31 34.34 -10.31 -9.12
C SER A 31 32.94 -10.71 -8.67
N ASP A 32 32.84 -11.26 -7.47
CA ASP A 32 31.67 -11.04 -6.67
C ASP A 32 31.56 -9.52 -6.55
N SER A 33 30.64 -8.94 -7.32
CA SER A 33 30.20 -7.57 -7.12
C SER A 33 29.68 -7.50 -5.69
N ILE A 34 30.51 -7.02 -4.77
CA ILE A 34 30.06 -6.59 -3.45
C ILE A 34 29.07 -5.47 -3.73
N ALA A 35 27.79 -5.81 -3.73
CA ALA A 35 26.70 -4.87 -3.66
C ALA A 35 27.02 -3.87 -2.56
N LEU A 36 27.21 -2.60 -2.93
CA LEU A 36 27.36 -1.53 -1.95
C LEU A 36 26.04 -1.47 -1.20
N ALA A 37 26.04 -1.77 0.11
CA ALA A 37 24.86 -1.65 0.94
C ALA A 37 24.22 -0.27 0.72
N GLU A 38 22.95 -0.24 0.29
CA GLU A 38 22.25 1.02 0.06
C GLU A 38 22.23 1.81 1.38
N GLU A 39 22.71 3.05 1.34
CA GLU A 39 22.66 3.97 2.49
C GLU A 39 21.36 4.80 2.45
N LEU A 40 21.00 5.39 3.59
CA LEU A 40 19.87 6.33 3.65
C LEU A 40 20.07 7.45 2.60
N PRO A 41 19.14 7.66 1.66
CA PRO A 41 19.32 8.69 0.64
C PRO A 41 19.50 10.08 1.25
N ALA A 42 20.46 10.86 0.75
CA ALA A 42 20.66 12.24 1.19
C ALA A 42 19.45 13.16 0.95
N THR A 43 18.54 12.77 0.06
CA THR A 43 17.27 13.45 -0.22
C THR A 43 16.16 13.10 0.77
N ALA A 44 16.37 12.12 1.64
CA ALA A 44 15.36 11.63 2.56
C ALA A 44 15.04 12.67 3.65
N LYS A 45 13.76 12.99 3.84
CA LYS A 45 13.29 14.05 4.75
C LYS A 45 12.46 13.47 5.89
N THR A 46 12.40 14.16 7.02
CA THR A 46 11.48 13.80 8.11
C THR A 46 10.04 13.79 7.61
N VAL A 47 9.28 12.81 8.06
CA VAL A 47 7.85 12.69 7.75
C VAL A 47 7.01 13.50 8.72
N ALA A 48 6.26 14.47 8.22
CA ALA A 48 5.29 15.20 9.03
C ALA A 48 4.06 14.33 9.33
N GLY A 49 3.56 14.36 10.56
CA GLY A 49 2.34 13.65 10.98
C GLY A 49 2.51 12.15 11.24
N LEU A 50 3.70 11.58 11.00
CA LEU A 50 4.04 10.19 11.34
C LEU A 50 5.23 10.19 12.28
N ALA A 51 4.97 10.02 13.57
CA ALA A 51 5.99 9.89 14.60
C ALA A 51 5.74 8.61 15.39
N LEU A 52 6.78 7.78 15.52
CA LEU A 52 6.74 6.56 16.29
C LEU A 52 7.75 6.66 17.45
N PRO A 53 7.43 6.14 18.64
CA PRO A 53 8.35 6.21 19.79
C PRO A 53 9.71 5.57 19.47
N ASN A 54 10.80 6.30 19.71
CA ASN A 54 12.18 5.82 19.55
C ASN A 54 12.53 5.33 18.13
N LEU A 55 11.84 5.82 17.11
CA LEU A 55 12.09 5.44 15.72
C LEU A 55 12.07 6.68 14.83
N GLU A 56 13.20 6.91 14.15
CA GLU A 56 13.30 7.98 13.17
C GLU A 56 12.71 7.50 11.84
N ILE A 57 11.85 8.32 11.24
CA ILE A 57 11.21 8.01 9.96
C ILE A 57 11.57 9.09 8.95
N ARG A 58 12.19 8.65 7.86
CA ARG A 58 12.49 9.49 6.70
C ARG A 58 11.71 9.02 5.49
N GLN A 59 11.47 9.93 4.55
CA GLN A 59 10.85 9.62 3.27
C GLN A 59 11.68 10.16 2.12
N ASP A 60 11.86 9.33 1.09
CA ASP A 60 12.32 9.73 -0.24
C ASP A 60 11.37 9.12 -1.26
N LYS A 61 10.70 9.98 -2.07
CA LYS A 61 9.68 9.56 -3.04
C LYS A 61 8.57 8.70 -2.39
N ASN A 62 8.41 7.46 -2.82
CA ASN A 62 7.46 6.45 -2.33
C ASN A 62 8.09 5.47 -1.33
N ARG A 63 9.29 5.75 -0.82
CA ARG A 63 9.97 4.90 0.17
C ARG A 63 9.98 5.59 1.53
N LEU A 64 9.63 4.84 2.57
CA LEU A 64 9.85 5.21 3.96
C LEU A 64 11.05 4.45 4.51
N PHE A 65 11.89 5.14 5.27
CA PHE A 65 13.07 4.60 5.92
C PHE A 65 12.86 4.71 7.42
N PHE A 66 12.77 3.56 8.08
CA PHE A 66 12.61 3.42 9.51
C PHE A 66 14.02 3.17 10.07
N VAL A 67 14.64 4.22 10.58
CA VAL A 67 16.02 4.22 11.08
C VAL A 67 15.99 3.84 12.55
N LEU A 68 16.43 2.61 12.84
CA LEU A 68 16.45 2.09 14.20
C LEU A 68 17.60 2.73 15.01
N PRO A 69 17.38 2.97 16.32
CA PRO A 69 18.38 3.62 17.16
C PRO A 69 19.63 2.74 17.36
N GLU A 70 20.80 3.33 17.17
CA GLU A 70 22.09 2.65 17.34
C GLU A 70 22.27 2.11 18.77
N GLY A 71 22.85 0.90 18.88
CA GLY A 71 23.14 0.27 20.18
C GLY A 71 21.91 -0.16 20.98
N LYS A 72 20.69 -0.06 20.43
CA LYS A 72 19.47 -0.60 21.05
C LYS A 72 19.15 -1.99 20.51
N PRO A 73 18.48 -2.85 21.30
CA PRO A 73 17.93 -4.10 20.78
C PRO A 73 16.99 -3.84 19.61
N LEU A 74 17.02 -4.73 18.62
CA LEU A 74 16.04 -4.71 17.53
C LEU A 74 14.63 -4.81 18.09
N LEU A 75 13.74 -3.95 17.60
CA LEU A 75 12.31 -4.08 17.86
C LEU A 75 11.84 -5.38 17.23
N ALA A 76 11.09 -6.21 17.95
CA ALA A 76 10.46 -7.39 17.35
C ALA A 76 9.33 -7.00 16.38
N LYS A 77 8.68 -5.86 16.65
CA LYS A 77 7.55 -5.35 15.90
C LYS A 77 7.61 -3.83 15.80
N ILE A 78 7.21 -3.30 14.65
CA ILE A 78 6.96 -1.88 14.45
C ILE A 78 5.47 -1.70 14.20
N THR A 79 4.79 -0.95 15.05
CA THR A 79 3.38 -0.58 14.88
C THR A 79 3.31 0.83 14.31
N LEU A 80 2.51 1.00 13.26
CA LEU A 80 2.30 2.28 12.59
C LEU A 80 0.80 2.50 12.36
N PRO A 81 0.32 3.77 12.34
CA PRO A 81 -1.05 4.03 11.92
C PRO A 81 -1.28 3.52 10.49
N ARG A 82 -2.53 3.16 10.19
CA ARG A 82 -2.96 2.83 8.84
C ARG A 82 -2.58 3.96 7.87
N LEU A 83 -2.01 3.59 6.72
CA LEU A 83 -1.72 4.51 5.61
C LEU A 83 -2.79 4.39 4.53
N ALA A 84 -2.81 5.36 3.61
CA ALA A 84 -3.61 5.32 2.38
C ALA A 84 -2.76 4.89 1.17
N ASN A 85 -1.91 3.88 1.38
CA ASN A 85 -0.96 3.37 0.40
C ASN A 85 -1.01 1.84 0.34
N VAL A 86 -0.73 1.29 -0.84
CA VAL A 86 -0.40 -0.13 -0.98
C VAL A 86 1.07 -0.31 -0.57
N VAL A 87 1.36 -1.28 0.28
CA VAL A 87 2.72 -1.63 0.68
C VAL A 87 3.23 -2.68 -0.30
N LYS A 88 4.14 -2.28 -1.18
CA LYS A 88 4.75 -3.17 -2.19
C LYS A 88 5.71 -4.17 -1.57
N SER A 89 6.56 -3.69 -0.67
CA SER A 89 7.54 -4.51 0.03
C SER A 89 7.93 -3.84 1.35
N VAL A 90 8.42 -4.66 2.28
CA VAL A 90 9.11 -4.19 3.48
C VAL A 90 10.38 -5.02 3.60
N HIS A 91 11.55 -4.40 3.69
CA HIS A 91 12.82 -5.12 3.71
C HIS A 91 13.89 -4.30 4.45
N TRP A 92 15.00 -4.92 4.80
CA TRP A 92 16.19 -4.19 5.24
C TRP A 92 16.80 -3.45 4.06
N ILE A 93 17.40 -2.27 4.27
CA ILE A 93 17.99 -1.47 3.18
C ILE A 93 19.12 -2.19 2.41
N ALA A 94 19.77 -3.19 3.01
CA ALA A 94 20.77 -4.01 2.33
C ALA A 94 20.13 -4.85 1.20
N GLU A 95 20.89 -5.08 0.12
CA GLU A 95 20.42 -5.84 -1.04
C GLU A 95 20.05 -7.29 -0.68
N ASP A 96 19.11 -7.89 -1.43
CA ASP A 96 18.69 -9.31 -1.36
C ASP A 96 18.08 -9.82 -0.04
N ASN A 97 17.34 -8.97 0.69
CA ASN A 97 16.63 -9.40 1.90
C ASN A 97 15.22 -9.95 1.64
N PRO A 98 14.78 -11.00 2.38
CA PRO A 98 13.39 -11.44 2.33
C PRO A 98 12.46 -10.34 2.80
N THR A 99 11.28 -10.27 2.18
CA THR A 99 10.27 -9.29 2.58
C THR A 99 9.69 -9.61 3.95
N MET A 100 9.54 -8.60 4.79
CA MET A 100 8.87 -8.68 6.08
C MET A 100 7.35 -8.67 5.90
N GLN A 101 6.65 -9.39 6.77
CA GLN A 101 5.21 -9.43 6.75
C GLN A 101 4.61 -8.16 7.37
N VAL A 102 3.62 -7.60 6.67
CA VAL A 102 2.74 -6.57 7.22
C VAL A 102 1.40 -7.21 7.58
N THR A 103 0.98 -7.06 8.83
CA THR A 103 -0.36 -7.40 9.29
C THR A 103 -1.15 -6.11 9.47
N SER A 104 -2.33 -6.02 8.86
CA SER A 104 -3.24 -4.89 9.02
C SER A 104 -4.35 -5.19 10.02
N GLU A 105 -4.63 -4.20 10.86
CA GLU A 105 -5.83 -4.05 11.70
C GLU A 105 -6.62 -2.80 11.23
N PRO A 106 -7.85 -2.55 11.73
CA PRO A 106 -8.68 -1.44 11.24
C PRO A 106 -8.01 -0.06 11.26
N THR A 107 -7.19 0.24 12.27
CA THR A 107 -6.58 1.57 12.47
C THR A 107 -5.05 1.58 12.46
N GLU A 108 -4.41 0.42 12.59
CA GLU A 108 -2.97 0.29 12.72
C GLU A 108 -2.46 -0.92 11.95
N TRP A 109 -1.22 -0.85 11.51
CA TRP A 109 -0.50 -1.95 10.89
C TRP A 109 0.68 -2.32 11.76
N THR A 110 1.09 -3.57 11.67
CA THR A 110 2.26 -4.09 12.36
C THR A 110 3.18 -4.74 11.35
N ILE A 111 4.45 -4.35 11.40
CA ILE A 111 5.55 -4.99 10.67
C ILE A 111 6.25 -5.92 11.66
N GLU A 112 6.34 -7.20 11.33
CA GLU A 112 7.16 -8.15 12.08
C GLU A 112 8.61 -8.03 11.60
N VAL A 113 9.49 -7.55 12.47
CA VAL A 113 10.88 -7.25 12.11
C VAL A 113 11.66 -8.55 12.12
N SER A 114 12.24 -8.91 10.97
CA SER A 114 13.11 -10.07 10.86
C SER A 114 14.48 -9.82 11.52
N GLN A 115 15.33 -10.83 11.58
CA GLN A 115 16.71 -10.64 12.06
C GLN A 115 17.45 -9.65 11.17
N CYS A 116 18.25 -8.77 11.77
CA CYS A 116 19.01 -7.78 11.02
C CYS A 116 20.20 -8.47 10.33
N PRO A 117 20.38 -8.30 9.00
CA PRO A 117 21.42 -8.98 8.23
C PRO A 117 22.83 -8.48 8.58
N ASP A 118 23.00 -7.19 8.89
CA ASP A 118 24.28 -6.57 9.25
C ASP A 118 24.16 -5.70 10.51
N LYS A 119 25.19 -5.71 11.37
CA LYS A 119 25.12 -5.09 12.71
C LYS A 119 25.30 -3.57 12.75
N THR A 120 25.56 -2.90 11.63
CA THR A 120 26.10 -1.52 11.63
C THR A 120 25.14 -0.42 11.19
N ALA A 121 24.04 -0.72 10.48
CA ALA A 121 22.99 0.27 10.20
C ALA A 121 21.63 -0.42 9.98
N ALA A 122 20.81 -0.46 11.03
CA ALA A 122 19.52 -1.13 11.00
C ALA A 122 18.44 -0.19 10.42
N ILE A 123 18.34 -0.14 9.09
CA ILE A 123 17.30 0.64 8.38
C ILE A 123 16.33 -0.32 7.69
N ILE A 124 15.04 -0.15 7.99
CA ILE A 124 13.96 -0.86 7.30
C ILE A 124 13.37 0.08 6.25
N VAL A 125 13.26 -0.42 5.01
CA VAL A 125 12.63 0.26 3.88
C VAL A 125 11.21 -0.27 3.72
N VAL A 126 10.24 0.63 3.70
CA VAL A 126 8.86 0.33 3.30
C VAL A 126 8.62 0.97 1.94
N GLU A 127 8.43 0.15 0.91
CA GLU A 127 8.10 0.62 -0.43
C GLU A 127 6.60 0.73 -0.62
N LEU A 128 6.14 1.91 -1.02
CA LEU A 128 4.73 2.22 -1.25
C LEU A 128 4.42 2.29 -2.76
N ASP A 129 3.15 2.21 -3.12
CA ASP A 129 2.68 2.44 -4.50
C ASP A 129 2.85 3.88 -4.97
N ALA A 130 2.78 4.83 -4.04
CA ALA A 130 2.86 6.26 -4.26
C ALA A 130 3.60 6.92 -3.08
N PRO A 131 3.96 8.22 -3.15
CA PRO A 131 4.38 8.96 -1.97
C PRO A 131 3.43 8.75 -0.79
N LEU A 132 3.96 8.80 0.42
CA LEU A 132 3.19 8.60 1.65
C LEU A 132 1.95 9.48 1.68
N GLU A 133 0.81 8.84 1.93
CA GLU A 133 -0.45 9.49 2.22
C GLU A 133 -0.98 8.94 3.55
N LEU A 134 -1.01 9.79 4.58
CA LEU A 134 -1.55 9.42 5.88
C LEU A 134 -3.06 9.29 5.79
N PHE A 135 -3.60 8.16 6.25
CA PHE A 135 -5.03 7.98 6.27
C PHE A 135 -5.66 8.83 7.39
N ASN A 136 -6.52 9.78 7.00
CA ASN A 136 -7.20 10.70 7.92
C ASN A 136 -8.73 10.55 7.92
N LYS A 137 -9.26 9.46 7.35
CA LYS A 137 -10.71 9.18 7.15
C LYS A 137 -11.44 10.14 6.21
N THR A 138 -10.80 11.21 5.73
CA THR A 138 -11.43 12.26 4.91
C THR A 138 -10.75 12.44 3.55
N ILE A 139 -9.96 11.44 3.11
CA ILE A 139 -9.35 11.48 1.78
C ILE A 139 -10.47 11.52 0.74
N THR A 140 -10.46 12.56 -0.09
CA THR A 140 -11.52 12.85 -1.03
C THR A 140 -11.07 12.51 -2.44
N ALA A 141 -11.65 11.44 -3.00
CA ALA A 141 -11.41 11.06 -4.39
C ALA A 141 -11.85 12.18 -5.34
N GLN A 142 -11.08 12.37 -6.42
CA GLN A 142 -11.33 13.39 -7.43
C GLN A 142 -11.75 12.73 -8.74
N PRO A 143 -12.61 13.37 -9.55
CA PRO A 143 -12.89 12.89 -10.89
C PRO A 143 -11.63 12.96 -11.74
N ASP A 144 -11.43 11.94 -12.58
CA ASP A 144 -10.46 11.98 -13.66
C ASP A 144 -10.76 13.17 -14.59
N LYS A 145 -9.72 13.89 -15.02
CA LYS A 145 -9.87 15.15 -15.75
C LYS A 145 -10.46 14.97 -17.14
N ASP A 146 -10.21 13.83 -17.77
CA ASP A 146 -10.58 13.58 -19.16
C ASP A 146 -11.89 12.80 -19.25
N SER A 147 -12.03 11.73 -18.48
CA SER A 147 -13.20 10.83 -18.52
C SER A 147 -14.33 11.21 -17.57
N GLY A 148 -14.04 12.05 -16.55
CA GLY A 148 -14.96 12.35 -15.45
C GLY A 148 -15.24 11.16 -14.53
N ILE A 149 -14.58 10.01 -14.72
CA ILE A 149 -14.75 8.83 -13.86
C ILE A 149 -14.17 9.14 -12.48
N ILE A 150 -14.95 8.87 -11.44
CA ILE A 150 -14.52 9.00 -10.05
C ILE A 150 -14.17 7.62 -9.54
N LEU A 151 -12.88 7.37 -9.32
CA LEU A 151 -12.39 6.10 -8.75
C LEU A 151 -12.28 6.21 -7.23
N LEU A 152 -12.90 5.27 -6.53
CA LEU A 152 -12.91 5.12 -5.08
C LEU A 152 -12.09 3.88 -4.70
N PRO A 153 -10.77 3.99 -4.56
CA PRO A 153 -9.93 2.83 -4.24
C PRO A 153 -10.10 2.40 -2.78
N ALA A 154 -9.85 1.12 -2.49
CA ALA A 154 -9.92 0.56 -1.14
C ALA A 154 -9.12 1.33 -0.09
N LYS A 155 -7.93 1.82 -0.48
CA LYS A 155 -7.04 2.59 0.40
C LYS A 155 -7.66 3.88 0.95
N TYR A 156 -8.69 4.43 0.27
CA TYR A 156 -9.42 5.63 0.68
C TYR A 156 -10.67 5.34 1.52
N ALA A 157 -11.05 4.08 1.69
CA ALA A 157 -12.24 3.70 2.43
C ALA A 157 -12.08 3.96 3.94
N ALA A 158 -12.96 4.75 4.54
CA ALA A 158 -13.21 4.68 5.97
C ALA A 158 -13.91 3.35 6.29
N THR A 159 -13.23 2.49 7.03
CA THR A 159 -13.80 1.24 7.55
C THR A 159 -14.34 1.51 8.95
N LEU A 160 -15.64 1.32 9.14
CA LEU A 160 -16.33 1.55 10.40
C LEU A 160 -16.80 0.21 10.96
N GLY A 161 -16.51 -0.05 12.24
CA GLY A 161 -16.85 -1.30 12.91
C GLY A 161 -15.63 -1.94 13.56
N SER A 162 -15.64 -3.27 13.69
CA SER A 162 -14.70 -3.99 14.54
C SER A 162 -13.67 -4.86 13.80
N LYS A 163 -13.99 -5.35 12.59
CA LYS A 163 -13.14 -6.29 11.84
C LYS A 163 -12.70 -5.73 10.48
N LEU A 164 -13.59 -5.04 9.79
CA LEU A 164 -13.38 -4.52 8.45
C LEU A 164 -12.19 -3.57 8.41
N ARG A 165 -11.33 -3.78 7.41
CA ARG A 165 -10.07 -3.04 7.30
C ARG A 165 -9.57 -3.01 5.87
N PHE A 166 -8.65 -2.08 5.62
CA PHE A 166 -7.87 -2.09 4.39
C PHE A 166 -6.68 -3.05 4.53
N GLU A 167 -6.51 -3.94 3.56
CA GLU A 167 -5.42 -4.89 3.43
C GLU A 167 -4.42 -4.39 2.38
N PRO A 168 -3.26 -3.84 2.80
CA PRO A 168 -2.41 -3.03 1.92
C PRO A 168 -1.48 -3.83 1.02
N GLN A 169 -1.46 -5.16 1.09
CA GLN A 169 -0.58 -5.98 0.26
C GLN A 169 -1.03 -5.92 -1.21
N PRO A 170 -0.14 -5.94 -2.22
CA PRO A 170 -0.52 -5.65 -3.61
C PRO A 170 -1.52 -6.65 -4.19
N HIS A 171 -1.36 -7.93 -3.85
CA HIS A 171 -2.27 -9.00 -4.28
C HIS A 171 -3.65 -8.93 -3.60
N LYS A 172 -3.78 -8.19 -2.49
CA LYS A 172 -5.04 -7.95 -1.78
C LYS A 172 -5.62 -6.58 -2.11
N ASN A 173 -4.94 -5.49 -1.74
CA ASN A 173 -5.32 -4.10 -1.99
C ASN A 173 -6.83 -3.90 -1.92
N THR A 174 -7.42 -4.20 -0.76
CA THR A 174 -8.87 -4.36 -0.65
C THR A 174 -9.37 -3.92 0.71
N VAL A 175 -10.61 -3.45 0.76
CA VAL A 175 -11.40 -3.46 1.97
C VAL A 175 -11.87 -4.89 2.17
N GLY A 176 -11.25 -5.57 3.12
CA GLY A 176 -11.44 -7.00 3.37
C GLY A 176 -11.62 -7.30 4.85
N TYR A 177 -11.52 -8.59 5.21
CA TYR A 177 -11.90 -9.10 6.53
C TYR A 177 -13.33 -8.70 6.96
N TRP A 178 -14.24 -8.58 6.00
CA TRP A 178 -15.63 -8.19 6.23
C TRP A 178 -16.47 -9.33 6.81
N SER A 179 -16.09 -9.79 7.99
CA SER A 179 -16.65 -10.97 8.66
C SER A 179 -17.78 -10.64 9.64
N ASP A 180 -17.95 -9.36 9.98
CA ASP A 180 -19.06 -8.83 10.76
C ASP A 180 -19.98 -8.03 9.82
N GLU A 181 -21.27 -8.36 9.81
CA GLU A 181 -22.25 -7.70 8.95
C GLU A 181 -22.63 -6.28 9.43
N HIS A 182 -22.29 -5.93 10.68
CA HIS A 182 -22.48 -4.57 11.21
C HIS A 182 -21.38 -3.60 10.79
N ASP A 183 -20.27 -4.11 10.24
CA ASP A 183 -19.20 -3.26 9.73
C ASP A 183 -19.60 -2.64 8.38
N THR A 184 -19.16 -1.40 8.15
CA THR A 184 -19.50 -0.63 6.93
C THR A 184 -18.26 0.02 6.32
N ALA A 185 -18.27 0.21 5.00
CA ALA A 185 -17.23 0.92 4.28
C ALA A 185 -17.80 2.21 3.68
N GLU A 186 -17.08 3.32 3.85
CA GLU A 186 -17.50 4.62 3.33
C GLU A 186 -16.34 5.31 2.60
N TRP A 187 -16.64 5.92 1.46
CA TRP A 187 -15.71 6.72 0.67
C TRP A 187 -16.23 8.13 0.52
N THR A 188 -15.32 9.09 0.52
CA THR A 188 -15.61 10.50 0.26
C THR A 188 -15.08 10.88 -1.11
N PHE A 189 -15.86 11.62 -1.88
CA PHE A 189 -15.47 12.03 -3.23
C PHE A 189 -16.06 13.39 -3.62
N GLN A 190 -15.44 14.03 -4.63
CA GLN A 190 -16.02 15.20 -5.29
C GLN A 190 -16.70 14.81 -6.59
N SER A 191 -17.85 15.42 -6.86
CA SER A 191 -18.47 15.43 -8.18
C SER A 191 -18.51 16.86 -8.70
N THR A 192 -17.96 17.08 -9.89
CA THR A 192 -17.91 18.38 -10.56
C THR A 192 -18.98 18.55 -11.62
N ALA A 193 -19.66 17.46 -12.02
CA ALA A 193 -20.69 17.45 -13.05
C ALA A 193 -21.94 16.74 -12.55
N ALA A 194 -23.09 17.42 -12.67
CA ALA A 194 -24.39 16.80 -12.43
C ALA A 194 -24.72 15.82 -13.56
N GLY A 195 -25.50 14.79 -13.26
CA GLY A 195 -26.00 13.85 -14.27
C GLY A 195 -26.05 12.40 -13.78
N ASP A 196 -26.35 11.51 -14.72
CA ASP A 196 -26.41 10.07 -14.48
C ASP A 196 -24.99 9.46 -14.40
N TYR A 197 -24.75 8.65 -13.38
CA TYR A 197 -23.55 7.86 -13.22
C TYR A 197 -23.92 6.37 -13.12
N GLU A 198 -23.20 5.53 -13.85
CA GLU A 198 -23.18 4.09 -13.63
C GLU A 198 -22.21 3.75 -12.50
N ILE A 199 -22.65 2.91 -11.58
CA ILE A 199 -21.84 2.46 -10.44
C ILE A 199 -21.31 1.07 -10.74
N ASP A 200 -19.99 0.93 -10.78
CA ASP A 200 -19.34 -0.37 -10.84
C ASP A 200 -18.54 -0.65 -9.56
N ILE A 201 -18.51 -1.90 -9.13
CA ILE A 201 -17.71 -2.39 -8.02
C ILE A 201 -16.71 -3.44 -8.53
N LEU A 202 -15.47 -3.34 -8.07
CA LEU A 202 -14.45 -4.36 -8.24
C LEU A 202 -14.45 -5.25 -6.99
N GLN A 203 -15.16 -6.37 -7.07
CA GLN A 203 -15.40 -7.26 -5.94
C GLN A 203 -14.67 -8.59 -6.08
N GLY A 204 -14.25 -9.15 -4.95
CA GLY A 204 -13.83 -10.54 -4.82
C GLY A 204 -14.68 -11.24 -3.75
N CYS A 205 -14.98 -12.52 -3.95
CA CYS A 205 -15.75 -13.32 -3.00
C CYS A 205 -15.36 -14.79 -3.09
N GLY A 206 -14.93 -15.36 -1.96
CA GLY A 206 -14.51 -16.76 -1.89
C GLY A 206 -15.63 -17.76 -2.18
N LYS A 207 -15.24 -18.95 -2.63
CA LYS A 207 -16.18 -20.07 -2.84
C LYS A 207 -16.96 -20.41 -1.56
N GLY A 208 -18.28 -20.42 -1.63
CA GLY A 208 -19.20 -20.66 -0.52
C GLY A 208 -19.51 -19.42 0.33
N HIS A 209 -19.03 -18.22 -0.06
CA HIS A 209 -19.27 -16.97 0.67
C HIS A 209 -20.24 -16.01 -0.03
N GLY A 210 -20.67 -16.30 -1.26
CA GLY A 210 -21.59 -15.45 -2.01
C GLY A 210 -22.99 -15.34 -1.39
N GLY A 211 -23.80 -14.42 -1.91
CA GLY A 211 -25.20 -14.27 -1.50
C GLY A 211 -25.47 -13.22 -0.41
N SER A 212 -24.43 -12.55 0.10
CA SER A 212 -24.61 -11.39 0.98
C SER A 212 -25.41 -10.30 0.28
N GLN A 213 -26.44 -9.77 0.94
CA GLN A 213 -27.20 -8.63 0.46
C GLN A 213 -26.57 -7.35 1.01
N VAL A 214 -26.30 -6.38 0.14
CA VAL A 214 -25.63 -5.12 0.50
C VAL A 214 -26.39 -3.96 -0.13
N THR A 215 -26.60 -2.91 0.65
CA THR A 215 -27.14 -1.64 0.17
C THR A 215 -26.00 -0.64 0.02
N LEU A 216 -25.87 -0.09 -1.19
CA LEU A 216 -25.01 1.05 -1.48
C LEU A 216 -25.83 2.33 -1.33
N HIS A 217 -25.41 3.25 -0.47
CA HIS A 217 -25.96 4.59 -0.34
C HIS A 217 -25.03 5.61 -0.99
N VAL A 218 -25.59 6.52 -1.77
CA VAL A 218 -24.86 7.66 -2.33
C VAL A 218 -25.83 8.82 -2.52
N ALA A 219 -25.46 10.01 -2.05
CA ALA A 219 -26.39 11.14 -1.96
C ALA A 219 -27.67 10.77 -1.18
N ASP A 220 -28.83 11.00 -1.78
CA ASP A 220 -30.16 10.63 -1.31
C ASP A 220 -30.69 9.31 -1.92
N GLN A 221 -29.82 8.57 -2.63
CA GLN A 221 -30.17 7.36 -3.36
C GLN A 221 -29.56 6.11 -2.74
N SER A 222 -30.15 4.97 -3.08
CA SER A 222 -29.63 3.65 -2.71
C SER A 222 -29.75 2.65 -3.86
N LEU A 223 -28.81 1.71 -3.89
CA LEU A 223 -28.80 0.55 -4.80
C LEU A 223 -28.57 -0.72 -3.98
N ASP A 224 -29.52 -1.64 -4.03
CA ASP A 224 -29.37 -2.97 -3.45
C ASP A 224 -28.72 -3.92 -4.45
N PHE A 225 -27.80 -4.75 -3.96
CA PHE A 225 -27.19 -5.80 -4.77
C PHE A 225 -26.84 -7.03 -3.94
N VAL A 226 -26.71 -8.15 -4.65
CA VAL A 226 -26.26 -9.42 -4.08
C VAL A 226 -24.80 -9.63 -4.50
N VAL A 227 -23.95 -9.93 -3.52
CA VAL A 227 -22.55 -10.29 -3.74
C VAL A 227 -22.47 -11.58 -4.54
N GLU A 228 -21.72 -11.55 -5.64
CA GLU A 228 -21.49 -12.73 -6.49
C GLU A 228 -20.20 -13.43 -6.05
N GLU A 229 -20.27 -14.77 -5.99
CA GLU A 229 -19.09 -15.59 -5.78
C GLU A 229 -18.12 -15.46 -6.96
N THR A 230 -16.84 -15.24 -6.68
CA THR A 230 -15.77 -15.14 -7.69
C THR A 230 -14.76 -16.29 -7.61
N GLY A 231 -15.05 -17.29 -6.77
CA GLY A 231 -14.25 -18.49 -6.53
C GLY A 231 -13.12 -18.30 -5.50
N HIS A 232 -12.56 -17.10 -5.39
CA HIS A 232 -11.54 -16.75 -4.40
C HIS A 232 -11.62 -15.25 -4.06
N PHE A 233 -11.34 -14.85 -2.82
CA PHE A 233 -11.41 -13.45 -2.39
C PHE A 233 -10.51 -12.49 -3.18
N GLN A 234 -9.43 -13.02 -3.78
CA GLN A 234 -8.49 -12.25 -4.62
C GLN A 234 -8.79 -12.37 -6.13
N ASN A 235 -9.87 -13.03 -6.51
CA ASN A 235 -10.35 -13.03 -7.89
C ASN A 235 -11.30 -11.85 -8.06
N PHE A 236 -10.74 -10.69 -8.39
CA PHE A 236 -11.52 -9.47 -8.49
C PHE A 236 -12.17 -9.34 -9.87
N ILE A 237 -13.49 -9.12 -9.89
CA ILE A 237 -14.25 -8.85 -11.11
C ILE A 237 -15.00 -7.53 -10.99
N TRP A 238 -15.06 -6.79 -12.09
CA TRP A 238 -15.92 -5.62 -12.19
C TRP A 238 -17.37 -6.06 -12.39
N ARG A 239 -18.28 -5.47 -11.61
CA ARG A 239 -19.73 -5.64 -11.76
C ARG A 239 -20.43 -4.28 -11.74
N THR A 240 -21.35 -4.06 -12.67
CA THR A 240 -22.23 -2.90 -12.64
C THR A 240 -23.38 -3.15 -11.68
N LEU A 241 -23.54 -2.27 -10.70
CA LEU A 241 -24.57 -2.36 -9.66
C LEU A 241 -25.85 -1.63 -10.06
N GLY A 242 -25.74 -0.58 -10.88
CA GLY A 242 -26.88 0.22 -11.28
C GLY A 242 -26.49 1.65 -11.65
N ARG A 243 -27.47 2.54 -11.60
CA ARG A 243 -27.33 3.96 -11.95
C ARG A 243 -27.84 4.85 -10.84
N VAL A 244 -27.18 5.98 -10.64
CA VAL A 244 -27.61 7.06 -9.75
C VAL A 244 -27.50 8.39 -10.45
N THR A 245 -28.27 9.38 -10.04
CA THR A 245 -28.19 10.75 -10.57
C THR A 245 -27.57 11.66 -9.52
N LEU A 246 -26.42 12.27 -9.82
CA LEU A 246 -25.76 13.20 -8.91
C LEU A 246 -26.17 14.64 -9.21
N ASN A 247 -26.56 15.38 -8.17
CA ASN A 247 -26.84 16.81 -8.26
C ASN A 247 -25.59 17.61 -7.85
N ALA A 248 -24.85 18.15 -8.81
CA ALA A 248 -23.69 19.02 -8.54
C ALA A 248 -24.14 20.46 -8.24
N ALA A 249 -24.78 20.69 -7.09
CA ALA A 249 -25.11 22.03 -6.62
C ALA A 249 -23.95 22.63 -5.80
N ALA A 250 -23.07 23.40 -6.45
CA ALA A 250 -21.89 24.15 -5.94
C ALA A 250 -20.52 23.52 -6.25
N PRO A 251 -19.46 24.34 -6.50
CA PRO A 251 -18.17 23.88 -7.06
C PRO A 251 -17.29 23.03 -6.12
N LYS A 252 -17.82 22.56 -4.98
CA LYS A 252 -17.12 21.71 -3.99
C LYS A 252 -18.03 20.68 -3.33
N ASN A 253 -18.98 20.10 -4.06
CA ASN A 253 -19.86 19.06 -3.49
C ASN A 253 -19.09 17.79 -3.17
N THR A 254 -18.57 17.76 -1.94
CA THR A 254 -18.04 16.58 -1.31
C THR A 254 -19.22 15.72 -0.91
N MET A 255 -19.30 14.52 -1.48
CA MET A 255 -20.34 13.53 -1.26
C MET A 255 -19.72 12.28 -0.64
N SER A 256 -20.53 11.43 -0.02
CA SER A 256 -20.09 10.10 0.42
C SER A 256 -20.85 9.00 -0.28
N LEU A 257 -20.16 7.87 -0.45
CA LEU A 257 -20.70 6.59 -0.88
C LEU A 257 -20.44 5.57 0.22
N LYS A 258 -21.49 4.92 0.71
CA LYS A 258 -21.40 3.97 1.83
C LYS A 258 -21.99 2.62 1.44
N LEU A 259 -21.31 1.54 1.80
CA LEU A 259 -21.79 0.18 1.68
C LEU A 259 -22.24 -0.34 3.06
N ILE A 260 -23.47 -0.85 3.13
CA ILE A 260 -24.08 -1.38 4.36
C ILE A 260 -24.58 -2.80 4.08
N PRO A 261 -23.97 -3.85 4.68
CA PRO A 261 -24.50 -5.20 4.59
C PRO A 261 -25.87 -5.29 5.27
N GLN A 262 -26.79 -6.00 4.62
CA GLN A 262 -28.12 -6.33 5.14
C GLN A 262 -28.19 -7.77 5.63
N SER A 263 -27.38 -8.66 5.03
CA SER A 263 -27.20 -10.03 5.49
C SER A 263 -25.87 -10.60 5.00
N LYS A 264 -25.33 -11.56 5.75
CA LYS A 264 -24.09 -12.26 5.42
C LYS A 264 -24.24 -13.78 5.65
N PRO A 265 -24.78 -14.53 4.68
CA PRO A 265 -25.00 -15.97 4.83
C PRO A 265 -23.68 -16.77 4.88
N GLY A 266 -22.61 -16.22 4.30
CA GLY A 266 -21.27 -16.81 4.33
C GLY A 266 -20.39 -16.33 5.48
N GLY A 267 -19.13 -16.77 5.49
CA GLY A 267 -18.14 -16.34 6.49
C GLY A 267 -17.72 -14.86 6.39
N ALA A 268 -17.92 -14.23 5.23
CA ALA A 268 -17.56 -12.84 4.95
C ALA A 268 -18.53 -12.23 3.93
N VAL A 269 -18.68 -10.91 3.92
CA VAL A 269 -19.54 -10.18 2.97
C VAL A 269 -18.94 -10.26 1.56
N MET A 270 -17.76 -9.64 1.37
CA MET A 270 -16.94 -9.63 0.15
C MET A 270 -15.62 -8.90 0.44
N ASP A 271 -14.70 -8.94 -0.53
CA ASP A 271 -13.57 -8.03 -0.64
C ASP A 271 -13.88 -6.95 -1.68
N VAL A 272 -13.64 -5.67 -1.36
CA VAL A 272 -13.84 -4.53 -2.27
C VAL A 272 -12.52 -3.83 -2.56
N ARG A 273 -12.00 -3.97 -3.78
CA ARG A 273 -10.76 -3.30 -4.20
C ARG A 273 -11.01 -1.87 -4.68
N ALA A 274 -12.13 -1.64 -5.36
CA ALA A 274 -12.52 -0.31 -5.82
C ALA A 274 -14.02 -0.22 -6.10
N ILE A 275 -14.53 1.00 -6.07
CA ILE A 275 -15.81 1.38 -6.67
C ILE A 275 -15.50 2.49 -7.67
N ARG A 276 -16.24 2.56 -8.77
CA ARG A 276 -16.17 3.70 -9.69
C ARG A 276 -17.54 4.24 -10.01
N LEU A 277 -17.64 5.56 -10.05
CA LEU A 277 -18.78 6.27 -10.58
C LEU A 277 -18.40 6.74 -11.98
N CYS A 278 -19.09 6.23 -12.98
CA CYS A 278 -18.80 6.50 -14.38
C CYS A 278 -19.91 7.37 -14.96
N PRO A 279 -19.62 8.60 -15.40
CA PRO A 279 -20.61 9.39 -16.12
C PRO A 279 -21.24 8.58 -17.24
N LYS A 280 -22.53 8.76 -17.47
CA LYS A 280 -23.27 8.04 -18.50
C LYS A 280 -22.59 8.17 -19.87
N GLY A 281 -22.26 7.03 -20.47
CA GLY A 281 -21.57 6.97 -21.76
C GLY A 281 -20.05 6.97 -21.68
N SER A 282 -19.44 7.10 -20.49
CA SER A 282 -17.99 6.97 -20.33
C SER A 282 -17.53 5.57 -20.73
N GLN A 283 -16.49 5.53 -21.57
CA GLN A 283 -15.77 4.31 -21.92
C GLN A 283 -14.96 3.82 -20.73
N ARG A 284 -14.99 2.51 -20.46
CA ARG A 284 -14.28 1.90 -19.34
C ARG A 284 -14.09 0.40 -19.57
N THR A 285 -13.02 -0.14 -19.02
CA THR A 285 -12.71 -1.57 -19.10
C THR A 285 -13.41 -2.35 -17.98
N PHE A 286 -13.74 -3.60 -18.24
CA PHE A 286 -14.19 -4.57 -17.24
C PHE A 286 -13.20 -5.73 -17.14
N GLU A 287 -11.94 -5.48 -17.52
CA GLU A 287 -10.89 -6.46 -17.38
C GLU A 287 -10.79 -6.86 -15.92
N PRO A 288 -10.90 -8.16 -15.60
CA PRO A 288 -10.74 -8.61 -14.24
C PRO A 288 -9.32 -8.35 -13.80
N GLU A 289 -9.16 -7.88 -12.56
CA GLU A 289 -7.89 -7.97 -11.89
C GLU A 289 -7.81 -9.36 -11.29
N LEU A 290 -7.45 -10.34 -12.12
CA LEU A 290 -6.80 -11.51 -11.58
C LEU A 290 -5.53 -11.00 -10.90
N ALA A 291 -5.25 -11.44 -9.68
CA ALA A 291 -3.95 -11.21 -9.04
C ALA A 291 -2.76 -11.90 -9.78
N ASP A 292 -2.96 -12.29 -11.05
CA ASP A 292 -2.45 -13.47 -11.79
C ASP A 292 -2.88 -14.81 -11.16
N ALA A 293 -3.13 -15.79 -12.02
CA ALA A 293 -3.56 -17.15 -11.74
C ALA A 293 -2.66 -18.23 -12.36
N LYS A 294 -1.39 -17.96 -12.70
CA LYS A 294 -0.36 -19.04 -12.62
C LYS A 294 -0.18 -19.55 -11.17
N SER A 295 -0.70 -18.77 -10.23
CA SER A 295 -0.80 -18.92 -8.77
C SER A 295 -2.16 -19.43 -8.28
N LEU A 296 -3.09 -19.83 -9.15
CA LEU A 296 -4.22 -20.67 -8.74
C LEU A 296 -3.85 -22.14 -9.02
N PRO A 297 -3.89 -23.06 -8.02
CA PRO A 297 -3.57 -24.46 -8.27
C PRO A 297 -4.51 -25.06 -9.32
N SER A 298 -3.91 -25.73 -10.33
CA SER A 298 -4.65 -26.55 -11.28
C SER A 298 -5.28 -27.74 -10.57
N LYS A 299 -6.50 -28.12 -10.98
CA LYS A 299 -7.16 -29.32 -10.44
C LYS A 299 -6.34 -30.57 -10.79
N LYS A 300 -5.78 -31.25 -9.79
CA LYS A 300 -6.00 -32.67 -9.51
C LYS A 300 -5.58 -33.04 -8.10
#